data_AF-A0A5R9FE78-F1
#
_entry.id   AF-A0A5R9FE78-F1
#
_cell.length_a   1.000
_cell.length_b   1.000
_cell.length_c   1.000
_cell.angle_alpha   90.00
_cell.angle_beta   90.00
_cell.angle_gamma   90.00
#
_symmetry.space_group_name_H-M   'P 1'
#
loop_
_entity.id
_entity.type
_entity.pdbx_description
1 polymer ?
#
loop_
_entity_poly.entity_id
_entity_poly.type
_entity_poly.pdbx_seq_one_letter_code
_entity_poly.pdbx_strand_id
1 'polypeptide(L)'
;MKPRELVQMSELYKGYKELPLGTHFRLVIEEHSGEPVLDIRITTEAVNNETCGIELDSNYTWLWERGLEFLSNYNYDFFPILLIQSIDVENGFVTSQWDSLIVSKEEKFI
;
A
#
# COMPACT_ATOMS: atom_id res chain seq x y z
N MET A 1 -10.31 9.96 -15.05
CA MET A 1 -9.94 9.49 -13.70
C MET A 1 -10.31 8.02 -13.58
N LYS A 2 -9.43 7.18 -13.02
CA LYS A 2 -9.81 5.82 -12.67
C LYS A 2 -10.74 5.86 -11.44
N PRO A 3 -11.76 4.98 -11.36
CA PRO A 3 -12.62 4.91 -10.20
C PRO A 3 -11.80 4.53 -8.95
N ARG A 4 -12.03 5.28 -7.87
CA ARG A 4 -11.45 5.06 -6.55
C ARG A 4 -12.56 4.96 -5.52
N GLU A 5 -12.38 4.07 -4.56
CA GLU A 5 -13.32 3.89 -3.44
C GLU A 5 -12.54 4.09 -2.14
N LEU A 6 -13.10 4.89 -1.23
CA LEU A 6 -12.52 5.10 0.09
C LEU A 6 -12.61 3.79 0.88
N VAL A 7 -11.46 3.30 1.35
CA VAL A 7 -11.35 2.12 2.21
C VAL A 7 -11.38 2.55 3.67
N GLN A 8 -10.51 3.49 4.04
CA GLN A 8 -10.29 3.88 5.42
C GLN A 8 -9.83 5.33 5.52
N MET A 9 -10.01 5.96 6.68
CA MET A 9 -9.50 7.30 6.97
C MET A 9 -9.00 7.36 8.42
N SER A 10 -8.01 8.22 8.65
CA SER A 10 -7.53 8.63 9.97
C SER A 10 -7.57 10.16 10.09
N GLU A 11 -7.05 10.70 11.18
CA GLU A 11 -6.93 12.15 11.38
C GLU A 11 -6.06 12.82 10.30
N LEU A 12 -5.06 12.11 9.77
CA LEU A 12 -4.08 12.66 8.82
C LEU A 12 -4.29 12.18 7.39
N TYR A 13 -4.82 10.96 7.20
CA TYR A 13 -4.78 10.29 5.91
C TYR A 13 -6.14 9.73 5.46
N LYS A 14 -6.27 9.54 4.15
CA LYS A 14 -7.36 8.82 3.50
C LYS A 14 -6.77 7.73 2.60
N GLY A 15 -7.31 6.52 2.68
CA GLY A 15 -6.89 5.37 1.88
C GLY A 15 -7.93 5.03 0.82
N TYR A 16 -7.51 5.00 -0.44
CA TYR A 16 -8.37 4.73 -1.59
C TYR A 16 -7.91 3.48 -2.34
N LYS A 17 -8.79 2.50 -2.51
CA LYS A 17 -8.54 1.39 -3.44
C LYS A 17 -8.84 1.84 -4.87
N GLU A 18 -7.96 1.48 -5.80
CA GLU A 18 -8.12 1.84 -7.22
C GLU A 18 -8.60 0.63 -8.04
N LEU A 19 -9.63 0.84 -8.87
CA LEU A 19 -10.22 -0.19 -9.73
C LEU A 19 -9.88 0.07 -11.22
N PRO A 20 -9.82 -0.97 -12.08
CA PRO A 20 -9.96 -2.39 -11.77
C PRO A 20 -8.71 -3.01 -11.12
N LEU A 21 -8.92 -4.12 -10.42
CA LEU A 21 -7.86 -4.89 -9.78
C LEU A 21 -7.19 -5.75 -10.83
N GLY A 22 -5.92 -5.44 -11.10
CA GLY A 22 -5.08 -6.20 -12.02
C GLY A 22 -4.41 -7.37 -11.31
N THR A 23 -3.13 -7.57 -11.61
CA THR A 23 -2.28 -8.54 -10.89
C THR A 23 -1.92 -8.12 -9.46
N HIS A 24 -2.46 -6.98 -9.01
CA HIS A 24 -2.19 -6.43 -7.70
C HIS A 24 -3.46 -5.79 -7.13
N PHE A 25 -3.59 -5.87 -5.81
CA PHE A 25 -4.43 -4.98 -5.03
C PHE A 25 -3.63 -3.72 -4.73
N ARG A 26 -4.25 -2.55 -4.93
CA ARG A 26 -3.59 -1.25 -4.83
C ARG A 26 -4.37 -0.34 -3.92
N LEU A 27 -3.67 0.25 -2.95
CA LEU A 27 -4.18 1.29 -2.07
C LEU A 27 -3.31 2.55 -2.23
N VAL A 28 -3.94 3.67 -2.55
CA VAL A 28 -3.28 4.99 -2.53
C VAL A 28 -3.66 5.67 -1.24
N ILE A 29 -2.66 6.11 -0.48
CA ILE A 29 -2.83 6.91 0.72
C ILE A 29 -2.55 8.37 0.38
N GLU A 30 -3.50 9.23 0.73
CA GLU A 30 -3.47 10.66 0.52
C GLU A 30 -3.58 11.38 1.87
N GLU A 31 -2.97 12.55 1.98
CA GLU A 31 -3.30 13.50 3.05
C GLU A 31 -4.74 14.04 2.88
N HIS A 32 -5.29 14.65 3.93
CA HIS A 32 -6.60 15.30 3.83
C HIS A 32 -6.68 16.39 2.76
N SER A 33 -5.54 17.02 2.44
CA SER A 33 -5.36 17.98 1.35
C SER A 33 -5.61 17.38 -0.05
N GLY A 34 -5.59 16.05 -0.17
CA GLY A 34 -5.65 15.32 -1.43
C GLY A 34 -4.27 15.07 -2.05
N GLU A 35 -3.19 15.42 -1.37
CA GLU A 35 -1.84 15.10 -1.83
C GLU A 35 -1.55 13.60 -1.62
N PRO A 36 -1.18 12.84 -2.66
CA PRO A 36 -0.81 11.45 -2.53
C PRO A 36 0.56 11.32 -1.85
N VAL A 37 0.63 10.48 -0.81
CA VAL A 37 1.86 10.28 -0.01
C VAL A 37 2.41 8.87 -0.08
N LEU A 38 1.58 7.88 -0.43
CA LEU A 38 2.01 6.51 -0.64
C LEU A 38 1.12 5.79 -1.66
N ASP A 39 1.73 5.00 -2.54
CA ASP A 39 1.06 3.97 -3.33
C ASP A 39 1.57 2.60 -2.88
N ILE A 40 0.75 1.86 -2.15
CA ILE A 40 1.10 0.53 -1.64
C ILE A 40 0.32 -0.54 -2.39
N ARG A 41 1.05 -1.55 -2.86
CA ARG A 41 0.51 -2.63 -3.68
C ARG A 41 0.90 -3.96 -3.11
N ILE A 42 0.01 -4.94 -3.25
CA ILE A 42 0.31 -6.34 -2.98
C ILE A 42 -0.14 -7.21 -4.16
N THR A 43 0.67 -8.18 -4.57
CA THR A 43 0.32 -9.10 -5.65
C THR A 43 -0.89 -9.97 -5.27
N THR A 44 -1.70 -10.32 -6.26
CA THR A 44 -2.78 -11.31 -6.05
C THR A 44 -2.24 -12.67 -5.60
N GLU A 45 -1.03 -13.03 -6.03
CA GLU A 45 -0.32 -14.22 -5.59
C GLU A 45 -0.05 -14.21 -4.08
N ALA A 46 0.42 -13.09 -3.51
CA ALA A 46 0.68 -12.99 -2.08
C ALA A 46 -0.61 -13.13 -1.26
N VAL A 47 -1.71 -12.54 -1.71
CA VAL A 47 -3.02 -12.67 -1.04
C VAL A 47 -3.57 -14.11 -1.14
N ASN A 48 -3.29 -14.83 -2.23
CA ASN A 48 -3.72 -16.20 -2.41
C ASN A 48 -2.78 -17.23 -1.76
N ASN A 49 -1.62 -16.81 -1.26
CA ASN A 49 -0.67 -17.70 -0.60
C ASN A 49 -1.00 -17.81 0.89
N GLU A 50 -1.41 -19.00 1.33
CA GLU A 50 -1.74 -19.28 2.73
C GLU A 50 -0.61 -18.91 3.71
N THR A 51 0.65 -19.06 3.29
CA THR A 51 1.82 -18.72 4.14
C THR A 51 1.94 -17.23 4.41
N CYS A 52 1.40 -16.38 3.52
CA CYS A 52 1.39 -14.94 3.70
C CYS A 52 0.34 -14.50 4.73
N GLY A 53 -0.68 -15.31 5.03
CA GLY A 53 -1.65 -15.01 6.09
C GLY A 53 -2.50 -13.76 5.86
N ILE A 54 -2.78 -13.39 4.61
CA ILE A 54 -3.60 -12.22 4.25
C ILE A 54 -4.93 -12.72 3.70
N GLU A 55 -6.04 -12.27 4.28
CA GLU A 55 -7.37 -12.64 3.78
C GLU A 55 -7.79 -11.73 2.63
N LEU A 56 -8.43 -12.32 1.61
CA LEU A 56 -8.90 -11.59 0.44
C LEU A 56 -9.85 -10.44 0.78
N ASP A 57 -10.74 -10.65 1.75
CA ASP A 57 -11.77 -9.67 2.13
C ASP A 57 -11.22 -8.53 2.99
N SER A 58 -10.05 -8.70 3.59
CA SER A 58 -9.42 -7.71 4.49
C SER A 58 -8.09 -7.16 3.97
N ASN A 59 -7.67 -7.54 2.76
CA ASN A 59 -6.40 -7.14 2.17
C ASN A 59 -6.19 -5.62 2.06
N TYR A 60 -7.23 -4.82 1.84
CA TYR A 60 -7.11 -3.36 1.82
C TYR A 60 -6.92 -2.75 3.20
N THR A 61 -7.55 -3.33 4.22
CA THR A 61 -7.30 -2.97 5.61
C THR A 61 -5.86 -3.32 5.98
N TRP A 62 -5.38 -4.49 5.55
CA TRP A 62 -3.99 -4.90 5.73
C TRP A 62 -3.01 -3.94 5.04
N LEU A 63 -3.27 -3.56 3.78
CA LEU A 63 -2.47 -2.55 3.06
C LEU A 63 -2.48 -1.19 3.77
N TRP A 64 -3.62 -0.79 4.32
CA TRP A 64 -3.73 0.45 5.08
C TRP A 64 -2.83 0.44 6.31
N GLU A 65 -2.90 -0.61 7.12
CA GLU A 65 -2.06 -0.74 8.33
C GLU A 65 -0.57 -0.73 8.00
N ARG A 66 -0.14 -1.52 7.01
CA ARG A 66 1.26 -1.56 6.55
C ARG A 66 1.70 -0.23 5.96
N GLY A 67 0.81 0.47 5.25
CA GLY A 67 1.09 1.79 4.71
C GLY A 67 1.31 2.84 5.80
N LEU A 68 0.49 2.82 6.87
CA LEU A 68 0.69 3.70 8.02
C LEU A 68 1.96 3.36 8.81
N GLU A 69 2.27 2.07 8.96
CA GLU A 69 3.51 1.62 9.57
C GLU A 69 4.74 2.16 8.81
N PHE A 70 4.73 2.07 7.48
CA PHE A 70 5.76 2.67 6.63
C PHE A 70 5.84 4.19 6.83
N LEU A 71 4.73 4.92 6.72
CA LEU A 71 4.72 6.39 6.86
C LEU A 71 5.13 6.88 8.26
N SER A 72 4.96 6.06 9.29
CA SER A 72 5.40 6.41 10.65
C SER A 72 6.91 6.34 10.85
N ASN A 73 7.61 5.55 10.03
CA ASN A 73 9.03 5.29 10.16
C ASN A 73 9.88 5.95 9.06
N TYR A 74 9.26 6.35 7.95
CA TYR A 74 9.95 6.84 6.77
C TYR A 74 9.35 8.16 6.29
N ASN A 75 10.20 9.18 6.16
CA ASN A 75 9.85 10.46 5.55
C ASN A 75 10.69 10.68 4.29
N TYR A 76 10.04 10.65 3.14
CA TYR A 76 10.66 10.76 1.83
C TYR A 76 10.24 12.06 1.13
N ASP A 77 11.20 12.71 0.47
CA ASP A 77 10.96 13.90 -0.37
C ASP A 77 10.32 13.55 -1.74
N PHE A 78 10.06 12.27 -1.98
CA PHE A 78 9.42 11.75 -3.17
C PHE A 78 8.14 10.99 -2.80
N PHE A 79 7.32 10.66 -3.79
CA PHE A 79 6.16 9.80 -3.69
C PHE A 79 6.58 8.32 -3.88
N PRO A 80 6.66 7.53 -2.79
CA PRO A 80 7.03 6.12 -2.86
C PRO A 80 5.92 5.25 -3.45
N ILE A 81 6.31 4.36 -4.36
CA ILE A 81 5.48 3.25 -4.81
C ILE A 81 6.06 1.94 -4.25
N LEU A 82 5.33 1.30 -3.35
CA LEU A 82 5.69 0.01 -2.74
C LEU A 82 5.01 -1.14 -3.48
N LEU A 83 5.78 -2.20 -3.75
CA LEU A 83 5.27 -3.47 -4.24
C LEU A 83 5.64 -4.59 -3.27
N ILE A 84 4.62 -5.20 -2.68
CA ILE A 84 4.74 -6.36 -1.79
C ILE A 84 4.40 -7.62 -2.57
N GLN A 85 5.32 -8.58 -2.56
CA GLN A 85 5.16 -9.88 -3.19
C GLN A 85 5.06 -10.97 -2.12
N SER A 86 4.78 -12.21 -2.56
CA SER A 86 4.60 -13.32 -1.62
C SER A 86 5.86 -13.62 -0.79
N ILE A 87 7.04 -13.35 -1.34
CA ILE A 87 8.33 -13.55 -0.64
C ILE A 87 8.55 -12.55 0.48
N ASP A 88 7.86 -11.40 0.44
CA ASP A 88 8.02 -10.31 1.39
C ASP A 88 7.10 -10.44 2.60
N VAL A 89 6.23 -11.47 2.64
CA VAL A 89 5.20 -11.62 3.66
C VAL A 89 5.18 -13.03 4.24
N GLU A 90 5.17 -13.11 5.56
CA GLU A 90 4.97 -14.35 6.30
C GLU A 90 4.00 -14.11 7.47
N ASN A 91 2.95 -14.94 7.59
CA ASN A 91 1.95 -14.87 8.67
C ASN A 91 1.36 -13.47 8.91
N GLY A 92 1.12 -12.71 7.85
CA GLY A 92 0.54 -11.36 7.88
C GLY A 92 1.55 -10.24 8.13
N PHE A 93 2.84 -10.55 8.27
CA PHE A 93 3.91 -9.58 8.53
C PHE A 93 4.81 -9.40 7.32
N VAL A 94 5.20 -8.14 7.06
CA VAL A 94 6.22 -7.83 6.07
C VAL A 94 7.59 -8.20 6.64
N THR A 95 8.31 -9.12 6.00
CA THR A 95 9.61 -9.63 6.44
C THR A 95 10.78 -8.93 5.73
N SER A 96 10.52 -8.40 4.53
CA SER A 96 11.50 -7.61 3.76
C SER A 96 11.67 -6.21 4.34
N GLN A 97 12.84 -5.61 4.09
CA GLN A 97 13.08 -4.22 4.46
C GLN A 97 12.24 -3.28 3.59
N TRP A 98 11.66 -2.24 4.18
CA TRP A 98 10.77 -1.32 3.45
C TRP A 98 11.41 -0.70 2.21
N ASP A 99 12.71 -0.36 2.28
CA ASP A 99 13.41 0.28 1.16
C ASP A 99 13.56 -0.64 -0.06
N SER A 100 13.65 -1.97 0.15
CA SER A 100 13.71 -2.92 -0.96
C SER A 100 12.37 -3.11 -1.66
N LEU A 101 11.27 -2.66 -1.06
CA LEU A 101 9.92 -2.74 -1.61
C LEU A 101 9.58 -1.53 -2.51
N ILE A 102 10.40 -0.47 -2.48
CA ILE A 102 10.20 0.73 -3.30
C ILE A 102 10.59 0.43 -4.75
N VAL A 103 9.59 0.37 -5.63
CA VAL A 103 9.77 0.08 -7.07
C VAL A 103 9.80 1.34 -7.94
N SER A 104 9.36 2.48 -7.40
CA SER A 104 9.47 3.78 -8.06
C SER A 104 9.52 4.90 -7.04
N LYS A 105 10.21 5.97 -7.43
CA LYS A 105 10.35 7.22 -6.69
C LYS A 105 9.91 8.33 -7.63
N GLU A 106 8.63 8.67 -7.62
CA GLU A 106 8.16 9.83 -8.39
C GLU A 106 8.44 11.08 -7.57
N GLU A 107 9.09 12.10 -8.14
CA GLU A 107 9.30 13.36 -7.42
C GLU A 107 7.95 13.96 -7.03
N LYS A 108 7.85 14.47 -5.79
CA LYS A 108 6.68 15.27 -5.41
C LYS A 108 6.71 16.52 -6.28
N PHE A 109 5.68 16.71 -7.11
CA PHE A 109 5.53 17.96 -7.87
C PHE A 109 5.24 19.08 -6.85
N ILE A 110 6.29 19.83 -6.51
CA ILE A 110 6.23 21.04 -5.65
C ILE A 110 5.56 22.18 -6.42
#